data_AF-A0A0G0YCF9-F1
#
_entry.id   AF-A0A0G0YCF9-F1
#
_cell.length_a   1.000
_cell.length_b   1.000
_cell.length_c   1.000
_cell.angle_alpha   90.00
_cell.angle_beta   90.00
_cell.angle_gamma   90.00
#
_symmetry.space_group_name_H-M   'P 1'
#
loop_
_entity.id
_entity.type
_entity.pdbx_description
1 polymer ?
#
loop_
_entity_poly.entity_id
_entity_poly.type
_entity_poly.pdbx_seq_one_letter_code
_entity_poly.pdbx_strand_id
1 'polypeptide(L)'
;MPIALSHIEEAVSQSDSDKSKERRRMTMSRTLITTVTDGQKKQVKRFAEDAVDRAIAEGLLDKDGSQKLIENGAKFQAHIIAGIKDLSVSNQFADEEVRSSDTYPKEYKGPKPIADQIKALAKIFDLDPSQALEFAKNLPALPKGAEGWFAIPSVDALAKKHFPEVTDP
;
A
#
# COMPACT_ATOMS: atom_id res chain seq x y z
N MET A 1 32.68 -55.76 -52.02
CA MET A 1 32.64 -56.09 -50.57
C MET A 1 32.68 -54.79 -49.79
N PRO A 2 32.04 -54.68 -48.61
CA PRO A 2 30.66 -55.08 -48.21
C PRO A 2 29.69 -53.84 -48.27
N ILE A 3 28.34 -53.93 -48.38
CA ILE A 3 27.28 -54.38 -47.42
C ILE A 3 27.20 -53.49 -46.17
N ALA A 4 26.06 -52.97 -45.66
CA ALA A 4 24.69 -52.67 -46.16
C ALA A 4 24.00 -51.74 -45.09
N LEU A 5 22.70 -51.64 -44.73
CA LEU A 5 21.39 -52.26 -45.06
C LEU A 5 20.25 -51.39 -44.44
N SER A 6 18.97 -51.59 -44.82
CA SER A 6 17.69 -51.16 -44.14
C SER A 6 17.40 -49.64 -44.00
N HIS A 7 16.24 -49.08 -44.40
CA HIS A 7 14.82 -49.33 -44.04
C HIS A 7 14.47 -48.78 -42.64
N ILE A 8 13.35 -48.05 -42.46
CA ILE A 8 11.97 -48.53 -42.17
C ILE A 8 11.01 -47.30 -42.34
N GLU A 9 9.85 -47.37 -43.04
CA GLU A 9 8.49 -47.77 -42.54
C GLU A 9 7.90 -46.80 -41.47
N GLU A 10 6.59 -46.46 -41.37
CA GLU A 10 5.39 -46.71 -42.21
C GLU A 10 4.22 -45.73 -41.82
N ALA A 11 3.02 -45.92 -42.39
CA ALA A 11 1.64 -45.60 -41.91
C ALA A 11 1.39 -44.39 -40.96
N VAL A 12 0.55 -43.39 -41.30
CA VAL A 12 -0.93 -43.41 -41.42
C VAL A 12 -1.69 -43.69 -40.10
N SER A 13 -2.48 -42.72 -39.61
CA SER A 13 -3.89 -42.90 -39.21
C SER A 13 -4.58 -41.58 -38.80
N GLN A 14 -5.92 -41.56 -38.94
CA GLN A 14 -6.87 -40.63 -38.29
C GLN A 14 -7.10 -41.12 -36.82
N SER A 15 -7.92 -40.54 -35.93
CA SER A 15 -8.95 -39.48 -35.99
C SER A 15 -9.16 -38.86 -34.58
N ASP A 16 -10.11 -37.92 -34.44
CA ASP A 16 -10.56 -37.34 -33.18
C ASP A 16 -10.81 -38.34 -32.03
N SER A 17 -10.35 -37.99 -30.82
CA SER A 17 -11.10 -38.27 -29.58
C SER A 17 -10.57 -37.46 -28.37
N ASP A 18 -11.46 -37.34 -27.37
CA ASP A 18 -11.24 -36.93 -25.97
C ASP A 18 -10.78 -35.49 -25.66
N LYS A 19 -11.78 -34.63 -25.44
CA LYS A 19 -11.67 -33.30 -24.80
C LYS A 19 -11.37 -33.42 -23.28
N SER A 20 -10.20 -33.95 -22.89
CA SER A 20 -9.86 -34.12 -21.47
C SER A 20 -8.40 -33.80 -21.12
N LYS A 21 -8.00 -32.54 -21.31
CA LYS A 21 -6.84 -31.89 -20.64
C LYS A 21 -6.94 -30.37 -20.66
N GLU A 22 -7.94 -29.83 -19.96
CA GLU A 22 -7.88 -28.46 -19.42
C GLU A 22 -6.78 -28.42 -18.35
N ARG A 23 -5.52 -28.35 -18.82
CA ARG A 23 -4.32 -28.33 -17.98
C ARG A 23 -4.14 -26.95 -17.39
N ARG A 24 -4.98 -26.64 -16.40
CA ARG A 24 -4.84 -25.62 -15.35
C ARG A 24 -3.64 -24.71 -15.59
N ARG A 25 -3.80 -23.70 -16.45
CA ARG A 25 -2.86 -22.57 -16.44
C ARG A 25 -3.07 -21.85 -15.11
N MET A 26 -2.29 -22.24 -14.11
CA MET A 26 -2.09 -21.39 -12.94
C MET A 26 -1.54 -20.07 -13.47
N THR A 27 -2.38 -19.04 -13.45
CA THR A 27 -1.91 -17.66 -13.52
C THR A 27 -1.08 -17.42 -12.27
N MET A 28 0.20 -17.78 -12.34
CA MET A 28 1.20 -17.27 -11.42
C MET A 28 1.15 -15.76 -11.56
N SER A 29 0.55 -15.09 -10.57
CA SER A 29 0.66 -13.64 -10.39
C SER A 29 2.13 -13.32 -10.14
N ARG A 30 2.89 -13.23 -11.24
CA ARG A 30 4.31 -12.96 -11.23
C ARG A 30 4.47 -11.52 -10.81
N THR A 31 4.66 -11.32 -9.51
CA THR A 31 5.10 -10.04 -8.93
C THR A 31 6.25 -9.53 -9.79
N LEU A 32 5.98 -8.48 -10.56
CA LEU A 32 6.97 -7.89 -11.43
C LEU A 32 7.98 -7.20 -10.52
N ILE A 33 9.10 -7.85 -10.28
CA ILE A 33 10.30 -7.19 -9.79
C ILE A 33 10.64 -6.15 -10.87
N THR A 34 10.30 -4.90 -10.62
CA THR A 34 10.49 -3.77 -11.54
C THR A 34 11.97 -3.43 -11.62
N THR A 35 12.71 -4.24 -12.36
CA THR A 35 14.12 -4.03 -12.62
C THR A 35 14.33 -2.72 -13.38
N VAL A 36 15.39 -1.99 -13.02
CA VAL A 36 15.73 -0.73 -13.69
C VAL A 36 15.93 -0.98 -15.18
N THR A 37 15.19 -0.27 -16.02
CA THR A 37 15.29 -0.41 -17.48
C THR A 37 16.59 0.18 -18.01
N ASP A 38 17.06 -0.27 -19.17
CA ASP A 38 18.32 0.24 -19.73
C ASP A 38 18.23 1.73 -20.15
N GLY A 39 17.02 2.21 -20.47
CA GLY A 39 16.74 3.64 -20.63
C GLY A 39 16.98 4.44 -19.34
N GLN A 40 16.41 3.99 -18.22
CA GLN A 40 16.63 4.62 -16.91
C GLN A 40 18.11 4.56 -16.49
N LYS A 41 18.80 3.41 -16.66
CA LYS A 41 20.25 3.29 -16.39
C LYS A 41 21.06 4.32 -17.18
N LYS A 42 20.74 4.50 -18.46
CA LYS A 42 21.42 5.47 -19.35
C LYS A 42 21.14 6.91 -18.93
N GLN A 43 19.91 7.22 -18.52
CA GLN A 43 19.52 8.58 -18.13
C GLN A 43 20.12 9.01 -16.78
N VAL A 44 20.09 8.14 -15.77
CA VAL A 44 20.69 8.43 -14.45
C VAL A 44 22.21 8.60 -14.54
N LYS A 45 22.90 7.82 -15.39
CA LYS A 45 24.34 8.01 -15.64
C LYS A 45 24.63 9.38 -16.26
N ARG A 46 23.88 9.76 -17.28
CA ARG A 46 24.02 11.09 -17.92
C ARG A 46 23.86 12.23 -16.93
N PHE A 47 22.87 12.19 -16.03
CA PHE A 47 22.73 13.24 -15.02
C PHE A 47 23.93 13.35 -14.07
N ALA A 48 24.67 12.28 -13.82
CA ALA A 48 25.91 12.33 -13.05
C ALA A 48 27.10 12.85 -13.89
N GLU A 49 27.16 12.48 -15.17
CA GLU A 49 28.15 12.97 -16.16
C GLU A 49 27.96 14.49 -16.38
N ASP A 50 26.75 14.92 -16.75
CA ASP A 50 26.33 16.32 -16.95
C ASP A 50 26.59 17.21 -15.72
N ALA A 51 26.53 16.65 -14.51
CA ALA A 51 26.79 17.37 -13.25
C ALA A 51 28.28 17.61 -13.00
N VAL A 52 29.15 16.67 -13.39
CA VAL A 52 30.61 16.85 -13.32
C VAL A 52 31.07 17.86 -14.37
N ASP A 53 30.56 17.76 -15.61
CA ASP A 53 30.85 18.73 -16.67
C ASP A 53 30.40 20.14 -16.29
N ARG A 54 29.24 20.29 -15.63
CA ARG A 54 28.79 21.58 -15.09
C ARG A 54 29.73 22.11 -13.99
N ALA A 55 30.16 21.27 -13.05
CA ALA A 55 31.08 21.70 -11.98
C ALA A 55 32.44 22.17 -12.53
N ILE A 56 32.90 21.58 -13.64
CA ILE A 56 34.10 22.04 -14.36
C ILE A 56 33.83 23.38 -15.07
N ALA A 57 32.70 23.50 -15.79
CA ALA A 57 32.32 24.71 -16.53
C ALA A 57 32.06 25.94 -15.61
N GLU A 58 31.54 25.70 -14.40
CA GLU A 58 31.34 26.73 -13.36
C GLU A 58 32.62 27.04 -12.56
N GLY A 59 33.74 26.37 -12.84
CA GLY A 59 35.02 26.57 -12.15
C GLY A 59 35.07 26.02 -10.72
N LEU A 60 34.06 25.25 -10.30
CA LEU A 60 34.00 24.60 -8.99
C LEU A 60 34.97 23.41 -8.87
N LEU A 61 35.34 22.81 -10.00
CA LEU A 61 36.28 21.69 -10.08
C LEU A 61 37.46 22.04 -11.01
N ASP A 62 38.52 22.58 -10.42
CA ASP A 62 39.79 22.81 -11.10
C ASP A 62 40.65 21.53 -11.20
N LYS A 63 41.89 21.66 -11.68
CA LYS A 63 42.82 20.52 -11.83
C LYS A 63 43.16 19.84 -10.50
N ASP A 64 43.39 20.62 -9.44
CA ASP A 64 43.85 20.11 -8.15
C ASP A 64 42.66 19.58 -7.33
N GLY A 65 41.48 20.16 -7.48
CA GLY A 65 40.20 19.64 -7.01
C GLY A 65 39.84 18.32 -7.69
N SER A 66 40.03 18.23 -9.02
CA SER A 66 39.84 16.98 -9.78
C SER A 66 40.73 15.86 -9.23
N GLN A 67 42.02 16.13 -9.01
CA GLN A 67 42.96 15.16 -8.46
C GLN A 67 42.52 14.68 -7.06
N LYS A 68 42.17 15.61 -6.16
CA LYS A 68 41.67 15.29 -4.81
C LYS A 68 40.36 14.48 -4.86
N LEU A 69 39.49 14.73 -5.84
CA LEU A 69 38.23 14.00 -6.01
C LEU A 69 38.46 12.57 -6.49
N ILE A 70 39.43 12.36 -7.39
CA ILE A 70 39.87 11.03 -7.85
C ILE A 70 40.45 10.23 -6.68
N GLU A 71 41.34 10.83 -5.88
CA GLU A 71 41.91 10.23 -4.66
C GLU A 71 40.84 9.87 -3.61
N ASN A 72 39.77 10.66 -3.54
CA ASN A 72 38.60 10.43 -2.67
C ASN A 72 37.46 9.67 -3.38
N GLY A 73 37.72 9.01 -4.52
CA GLY A 73 36.68 8.47 -5.40
C GLY A 73 35.64 7.56 -4.72
N ALA A 74 36.04 6.73 -3.75
CA ALA A 74 35.12 5.90 -2.98
C ALA A 74 34.18 6.72 -2.07
N LYS A 75 34.67 7.82 -1.50
CA LYS A 75 33.86 8.76 -0.70
C LYS A 75 32.93 9.57 -1.59
N PHE A 76 33.39 10.00 -2.77
CA PHE A 76 32.55 10.66 -3.78
C PHE A 76 31.40 9.75 -4.25
N GLN A 77 31.69 8.47 -4.54
CA GLN A 77 30.66 7.48 -4.85
C GLN A 77 29.66 7.29 -3.69
N ALA A 78 30.12 7.28 -2.43
CA ALA A 78 29.21 7.21 -1.28
C ALA A 78 28.26 8.41 -1.18
N HIS A 79 28.73 9.63 -1.49
CA HIS A 79 27.86 10.82 -1.57
C HIS A 79 26.84 10.73 -2.72
N ILE A 80 27.23 10.21 -3.89
CA ILE A 80 26.30 9.97 -5.01
C ILE A 80 25.24 8.93 -4.61
N ILE A 81 25.63 7.82 -3.97
CA ILE A 81 24.69 6.78 -3.51
C ILE A 81 23.72 7.34 -2.45
N ALA A 82 24.19 8.21 -1.55
CA ALA A 82 23.33 8.89 -0.59
C ALA A 82 22.29 9.80 -1.27
N GLY A 83 22.71 10.63 -2.22
CA GLY A 83 21.80 11.49 -3.00
C GLY A 83 20.81 10.70 -3.87
N ILE A 84 21.23 9.55 -4.43
CA ILE A 84 20.31 8.63 -5.13
C ILE A 84 19.28 8.06 -4.15
N LYS A 85 19.69 7.62 -2.94
CA LYS A 85 18.76 7.08 -1.94
C LYS A 85 17.72 8.14 -1.53
N ASP A 86 18.17 9.36 -1.27
CA ASP A 86 17.33 10.50 -0.88
C ASP A 86 16.30 10.83 -1.98
N LEU A 87 16.77 11.11 -3.19
CA LEU A 87 15.93 11.60 -4.30
C LEU A 87 15.11 10.50 -5.02
N SER A 88 15.28 9.22 -4.68
CA SER A 88 14.49 8.12 -5.26
C SER A 88 13.36 7.60 -4.38
N VAL A 89 13.31 7.97 -3.09
CA VAL A 89 12.26 7.54 -2.15
C VAL A 89 11.12 8.56 -2.14
N SER A 90 10.18 8.40 -3.06
CA SER A 90 8.93 9.15 -3.09
C SER A 90 7.97 8.70 -1.97
N ASN A 91 8.29 9.00 -0.70
CA ASN A 91 7.33 8.95 0.39
C ASN A 91 7.52 10.12 1.36
N GLN A 92 6.93 11.27 1.00
CA GLN A 92 6.86 12.48 1.84
C GLN A 92 6.13 12.26 3.19
N PHE A 93 5.44 11.14 3.37
CA PHE A 93 4.70 10.76 4.58
C PHE A 93 5.41 9.65 5.39
N ALA A 94 6.61 9.22 4.99
CA ALA A 94 7.33 8.10 5.64
C ALA A 94 7.59 8.35 7.14
N ASP A 95 7.88 9.59 7.49
CA ASP A 95 8.20 10.03 8.86
C ASP A 95 6.98 10.68 9.56
N GLU A 96 5.81 10.72 8.93
CA GLU A 96 4.55 11.19 9.55
C GLU A 96 3.85 10.08 10.38
N GLU A 97 4.10 8.80 10.10
CA GLU A 97 3.60 7.67 10.91
C GLU A 97 4.36 7.51 12.25
N VAL A 98 4.36 8.57 13.06
CA VAL A 98 4.83 8.52 14.45
C VAL A 98 3.89 7.60 15.24
N ARG A 99 4.44 6.50 15.78
CA ARG A 99 3.69 5.57 16.62
C ARG A 99 3.15 6.28 17.86
N SER A 100 1.84 6.55 17.88
CA SER A 100 1.17 7.17 19.01
C SER A 100 1.38 6.41 20.32
N SER A 101 1.66 7.15 21.39
CA SER A 101 1.62 6.70 22.78
C SER A 101 0.21 6.60 23.34
N ASP A 102 -0.76 7.24 22.68
CA ASP A 102 -2.08 7.55 23.22
C ASP A 102 -3.01 6.37 22.99
N THR A 103 -2.79 5.34 23.78
CA THR A 103 -3.67 4.17 23.92
C THR A 103 -4.76 4.45 24.97
N TYR A 104 -5.88 3.72 24.89
CA TYR A 104 -6.90 3.78 25.93
C TYR A 104 -6.33 3.40 27.32
N PRO A 105 -6.87 3.97 28.42
CA PRO A 105 -6.52 3.58 29.78
C PRO A 105 -6.61 2.07 29.99
N LYS A 106 -5.72 1.50 30.83
CA LYS A 106 -5.63 0.05 31.07
C LYS A 106 -6.90 -0.52 31.70
N GLU A 107 -7.71 0.35 32.28
CA GLU A 107 -8.98 0.11 32.94
C GLU A 107 -10.12 -0.09 31.92
N TYR A 108 -9.96 0.44 30.70
CA TYR A 108 -10.92 0.28 29.60
C TYR A 108 -11.02 -1.18 29.14
N LYS A 109 -12.23 -1.61 28.77
CA LYS A 109 -12.57 -3.01 28.40
C LYS A 109 -13.41 -3.09 27.11
N GLY A 110 -13.39 -2.04 26.29
CA GLY A 110 -14.31 -1.86 25.18
C GLY A 110 -15.64 -1.22 25.61
N PRO A 111 -16.61 -1.10 24.68
CA PRO A 111 -17.87 -0.41 24.91
C PRO A 111 -18.80 -1.16 25.89
N LYS A 112 -19.69 -0.40 26.53
CA LYS A 112 -20.81 -0.96 27.32
C LYS A 112 -21.80 -1.70 26.41
N PRO A 113 -22.66 -2.60 26.95
CA PRO A 113 -23.75 -3.21 26.17
C PRO A 113 -24.58 -2.15 25.44
N ILE A 114 -24.88 -2.38 24.16
CA ILE A 114 -25.49 -1.39 23.28
C ILE A 114 -26.83 -0.84 23.81
N ALA A 115 -27.65 -1.70 24.42
CA ALA A 115 -28.90 -1.29 25.04
C ALA A 115 -28.72 -0.33 26.23
N ASP A 116 -27.59 -0.40 26.95
CA ASP A 116 -27.29 0.48 28.07
C ASP A 116 -26.65 1.79 27.60
N GLN A 117 -25.92 1.78 26.47
CA GLN A 117 -25.52 3.01 25.79
C GLN A 117 -26.75 3.79 25.31
N ILE A 118 -27.72 3.11 24.66
CA ILE A 118 -28.97 3.73 24.19
C ILE A 118 -29.75 4.35 25.36
N LYS A 119 -29.96 3.62 26.46
CA LYS A 119 -30.61 4.16 27.67
C LYS A 119 -29.84 5.35 28.27
N ALA A 120 -28.51 5.31 28.26
CA ALA A 120 -27.69 6.40 28.80
C ALA A 120 -27.81 7.67 27.96
N LEU A 121 -27.69 7.56 26.63
CA LEU A 121 -27.84 8.68 25.70
C LEU A 121 -29.27 9.25 25.74
N ALA A 122 -30.28 8.38 25.74
CA ALA A 122 -31.68 8.76 25.90
C ALA A 122 -31.93 9.52 27.21
N LYS A 123 -31.30 9.11 28.32
CA LYS A 123 -31.39 9.84 29.60
C LYS A 123 -30.62 11.17 29.59
N ILE A 124 -29.45 11.24 28.95
CA ILE A 124 -28.61 12.46 28.91
C ILE A 124 -29.27 13.55 28.06
N PHE A 125 -29.82 13.17 26.90
CA PHE A 125 -30.42 14.10 25.94
C PHE A 125 -31.96 14.15 26.03
N ASP A 126 -32.57 13.40 26.95
CA ASP A 126 -34.03 13.25 27.14
C ASP A 126 -34.78 12.89 25.82
N LEU A 127 -34.24 11.90 25.11
CA LEU A 127 -34.76 11.37 23.84
C LEU A 127 -35.52 10.05 24.06
N ASP A 128 -36.44 9.71 23.14
CA ASP A 128 -37.10 8.39 23.14
C ASP A 128 -36.12 7.29 22.67
N PRO A 129 -35.83 6.26 23.51
CA PRO A 129 -34.97 5.15 23.12
C PRO A 129 -35.69 4.04 22.32
N SER A 130 -37.02 4.08 22.20
CA SER A 130 -37.85 2.91 21.86
C SER A 130 -37.45 2.23 20.55
N GLN A 131 -37.39 2.99 19.45
CA GLN A 131 -37.00 2.48 18.13
C GLN A 131 -35.54 1.97 18.10
N ALA A 132 -34.63 2.65 18.80
CA ALA A 132 -33.22 2.25 18.88
C ALA A 132 -33.05 0.94 19.70
N LEU A 133 -33.79 0.77 20.79
CA LEU A 133 -33.82 -0.46 21.59
C LEU A 133 -34.45 -1.65 20.85
N GLU A 134 -35.34 -1.40 19.89
CA GLU A 134 -35.84 -2.45 19.00
C GLU A 134 -34.80 -2.84 17.94
N PHE A 135 -34.21 -1.87 17.24
CA PHE A 135 -33.15 -2.12 16.26
C PHE A 135 -31.95 -2.86 16.88
N ALA A 136 -31.57 -2.49 18.10
CA ALA A 136 -30.45 -3.11 18.84
C ALA A 136 -30.61 -4.63 19.11
N LYS A 137 -31.82 -5.19 19.00
CA LYS A 137 -32.06 -6.64 19.12
C LYS A 137 -31.60 -7.42 17.88
N ASN A 138 -31.57 -6.76 16.73
CA ASN A 138 -31.38 -7.37 15.40
C ASN A 138 -30.07 -6.92 14.73
N LEU A 139 -29.06 -6.53 15.52
CA LEU A 139 -27.76 -6.12 15.00
C LEU A 139 -27.05 -7.29 14.28
N PRO A 140 -26.34 -7.02 13.18
CA PRO A 140 -25.59 -8.05 12.46
C PRO A 140 -24.38 -8.52 13.29
N ALA A 141 -23.75 -9.62 12.83
CA ALA A 141 -22.51 -10.10 13.41
C ALA A 141 -21.42 -8.99 13.38
N LEU A 142 -20.72 -8.82 14.51
CA LEU A 142 -19.71 -7.77 14.66
C LEU A 142 -18.55 -7.98 13.66
N PRO A 143 -18.12 -6.95 12.89
CA PRO A 143 -17.02 -7.09 11.95
C PRO A 143 -15.70 -7.53 12.61
N LYS A 144 -14.91 -8.33 11.89
CA LYS A 144 -13.62 -8.83 12.40
C LYS A 144 -12.67 -7.66 12.69
N GLY A 145 -12.29 -7.50 13.95
CA GLY A 145 -11.39 -6.43 14.42
C GLY A 145 -12.10 -5.17 14.93
N ALA A 146 -13.44 -5.10 14.86
CA ALA A 146 -14.19 -4.05 15.54
C ALA A 146 -14.24 -4.31 17.06
N GLU A 147 -14.19 -3.22 17.84
CA GLU A 147 -14.18 -3.27 19.31
C GLU A 147 -15.55 -3.60 19.91
N GLY A 148 -16.62 -3.21 19.23
CA GLY A 148 -18.01 -3.46 19.62
C GLY A 148 -18.98 -2.56 18.87
N TRP A 149 -20.26 -2.60 19.26
CA TRP A 149 -21.29 -1.69 18.75
C TRP A 149 -21.34 -0.41 19.59
N PHE A 150 -21.50 0.73 18.94
CA PHE A 150 -21.62 2.04 19.58
C PHE A 150 -22.98 2.67 19.23
N ALA A 151 -23.63 3.28 20.21
CA ALA A 151 -24.85 4.06 19.99
C ALA A 151 -24.49 5.53 19.70
N ILE A 152 -25.13 6.12 18.69
CA ILE A 152 -24.98 7.52 18.30
C ILE A 152 -26.40 8.12 18.26
N PRO A 153 -26.67 9.28 18.88
CA PRO A 153 -27.96 9.96 18.73
C PRO A 153 -28.21 10.41 17.28
N SER A 154 -29.48 10.42 16.82
CA SER A 154 -29.83 11.10 15.57
C SER A 154 -29.59 12.61 15.70
N VAL A 155 -29.02 13.21 14.66
CA VAL A 155 -28.76 14.66 14.60
C VAL A 155 -30.11 15.40 14.61
N ASP A 156 -31.06 15.00 13.77
CA ASP A 156 -32.43 15.56 13.74
C ASP A 156 -33.12 15.49 15.12
N ALA A 157 -32.97 14.38 15.84
CA ALA A 157 -33.58 14.18 17.15
C ALA A 157 -32.94 15.08 18.23
N LEU A 158 -31.62 15.34 18.15
CA LEU A 158 -30.95 16.33 18.99
C LEU A 158 -31.33 17.76 18.59
N ALA A 159 -31.29 18.09 17.30
CA ALA A 159 -31.56 19.42 16.77
C ALA A 159 -32.99 19.87 17.11
N LYS A 160 -33.99 19.04 16.81
CA LYS A 160 -35.40 19.31 17.11
C LYS A 160 -35.68 19.54 18.61
N LYS A 161 -34.84 19.03 19.50
CA LYS A 161 -35.05 19.12 20.95
C LYS A 161 -34.19 20.20 21.64
N HIS A 162 -32.94 20.37 21.23
CA HIS A 162 -31.94 21.23 21.90
C HIS A 162 -31.49 22.41 21.04
N PHE A 163 -31.73 22.38 19.73
CA PHE A 163 -31.36 23.43 18.78
C PHE A 163 -32.53 23.78 17.82
N PRO A 164 -33.72 24.16 18.34
CA PRO A 164 -34.95 24.30 17.55
C PRO A 164 -34.92 25.42 16.50
N GLU A 165 -33.87 26.26 16.51
CA GLU A 165 -33.61 27.30 15.51
C GLU A 165 -32.88 26.77 14.26
N VAL A 166 -32.34 25.54 14.31
CA VAL A 166 -31.68 24.89 13.17
C VAL A 166 -32.74 24.24 12.27
N THR A 167 -33.00 24.87 11.13
CA THR A 167 -33.99 24.39 10.14
C THR A 167 -33.44 23.42 9.10
N ASP A 168 -32.12 23.19 9.09
CA ASP A 168 -31.39 22.31 8.17
C ASP A 168 -30.28 21.60 8.98
N PRO A 169 -30.56 20.41 9.56
CA PRO A 169 -29.70 19.73 10.56
C PRO A 169 -28.66 18.76 9.96
#